data_AF-A0A6N7SVV9-F1
#
_entry.id   AF-A0A6N7SVV9-F1
#
_cell.length_a   1.000
_cell.length_b   1.000
_cell.length_c   1.000
_cell.angle_alpha   90.00
_cell.angle_beta   90.00
_cell.angle_gamma   90.00
#
_symmetry.space_group_name_H-M   'P 1'
#
loop_
_entity.id
_entity.type
_entity.pdbx_description
1 polymer ?
#
loop_
_entity_poly.entity_id
_entity_poly.type
_entity_poly.pdbx_seq_one_letter_code
_entity_poly.pdbx_strand_id
1 'polypeptide(L)'
;FWGVRYDPHSVRSETHQSPLGSAECSSYYYKKFREYLQERNIFLESEVNLYSTEAIKQLVKENLGIAYLPRFTVEEELKAHIIQEIPTAIQSKRIGTVCTYHKNKWIPPAMDVFLQLLRADKGSVT
;
A
#
# COMPACT_ATOMS: atom_id res chain seq x y z
N PHE A 1 -0.48 -17.01 -7.30
CA PHE A 1 -1.30 -18.21 -7.60
C PHE A 1 -2.26 -18.46 -6.46
N TRP A 2 -3.57 -18.52 -6.70
CA TRP A 2 -4.57 -18.74 -5.65
C TRP A 2 -5.39 -20.00 -5.98
N GLY A 3 -5.19 -21.08 -5.21
CA GLY A 3 -6.10 -22.22 -5.14
C GLY A 3 -6.77 -22.19 -3.78
N VAL A 4 -8.08 -22.02 -3.72
CA VAL A 4 -8.82 -21.99 -2.45
C VAL A 4 -9.06 -23.42 -1.99
N ARG A 5 -8.42 -23.85 -0.90
CA ARG A 5 -8.93 -24.94 -0.06
C ARG A 5 -9.25 -24.41 1.33
N TYR A 6 -10.49 -24.66 1.76
CA TYR A 6 -10.97 -24.46 3.11
C TYR A 6 -10.65 -25.73 3.92
N ASP A 7 -9.91 -25.60 5.03
CA ASP A 7 -9.70 -26.68 6.00
C ASP A 7 -10.27 -26.29 7.37
N PRO A 8 -11.33 -26.95 7.87
CA PRO A 8 -11.98 -26.62 9.13
C PRO A 8 -11.28 -27.18 10.38
N HIS A 9 -10.10 -27.82 10.31
CA HIS A 9 -9.49 -28.51 11.46
C HIS A 9 -8.09 -28.11 11.93
N SER A 10 -7.51 -26.98 11.51
CA SER A 10 -6.19 -26.58 12.04
C SER A 10 -6.28 -25.89 13.42
N VAL A 11 -6.16 -26.68 14.48
CA VAL A 11 -5.90 -26.24 15.86
C VAL A 11 -4.38 -26.19 16.09
N ARG A 12 -3.90 -25.00 16.49
CA ARG A 12 -2.55 -24.57 16.89
C ARG A 12 -1.55 -25.65 17.35
N SER A 13 -0.29 -25.46 16.94
CA SER A 13 0.87 -25.41 17.85
C SER A 13 2.12 -24.88 17.14
N GLU A 14 2.61 -23.71 17.56
CA GLU A 14 4.02 -23.41 17.86
C GLU A 14 4.21 -21.89 17.99
N THR A 15 4.30 -21.46 19.24
CA THR A 15 4.92 -20.19 19.65
C THR A 15 6.39 -20.22 19.27
N HIS A 16 6.71 -19.86 18.03
CA HIS A 16 8.02 -19.33 17.71
C HIS A 16 8.05 -17.86 18.12
N GLN A 17 8.72 -17.61 19.23
CA GLN A 17 9.10 -16.27 19.66
C GLN A 17 10.02 -15.68 18.59
N SER A 18 9.46 -14.96 17.64
CA SER A 18 10.23 -14.29 16.60
C SER A 18 11.00 -13.12 17.24
N PRO A 19 12.31 -12.98 16.97
CA PRO A 19 13.16 -12.03 17.66
C PRO A 19 12.76 -10.58 17.34
N LEU A 20 13.04 -9.73 18.33
CA LEU A 20 12.92 -8.27 18.44
C LEU A 20 13.30 -7.47 17.17
N GLY A 21 12.51 -7.58 16.11
CA GLY A 21 12.57 -6.76 14.88
C GLY A 21 11.20 -6.54 14.23
N SER A 22 10.11 -6.78 14.97
CA SER A 22 8.72 -6.81 14.48
C SER A 22 8.01 -5.46 14.41
N ALA A 23 8.77 -4.37 14.35
CA ALA A 23 8.33 -3.07 13.86
C ALA A 23 9.50 -2.60 13.00
N GLU A 24 9.38 -2.44 11.68
CA GLU A 24 9.24 -1.10 11.12
C GLU A 24 9.41 -1.23 9.59
N CYS A 25 8.31 -1.38 8.85
CA CYS A 25 8.14 -0.97 7.43
C CYS A 25 6.84 -1.54 6.79
N SER A 26 5.80 -1.87 7.56
CA SER A 26 4.50 -2.05 6.93
C SER A 26 3.98 -0.68 6.49
N SER A 27 3.96 -0.45 5.17
CA SER A 27 3.42 0.77 4.58
C SER A 27 1.99 1.00 5.07
N TYR A 28 1.56 2.27 5.12
CA TYR A 28 0.18 2.60 5.49
C TYR A 28 -0.85 1.79 4.65
N TYR A 29 -0.57 1.63 3.36
CA TYR A 29 -1.40 0.87 2.42
C TYR A 29 -1.50 -0.60 2.79
N TYR A 30 -0.37 -1.23 3.13
CA TYR A 30 -0.36 -2.63 3.55
C TYR A 30 -1.19 -2.84 4.82
N LYS A 31 -1.03 -1.98 5.83
CA LYS A 31 -1.83 -2.07 7.07
C LYS A 31 -3.32 -1.98 6.77
N LYS A 32 -3.73 -1.01 5.93
CA LYS A 32 -5.13 -0.85 5.51
C LYS A 32 -5.67 -2.07 4.77
N PHE A 33 -4.86 -2.67 3.90
CA PHE A 33 -5.24 -3.89 3.19
C PHE A 33 -5.42 -5.07 4.14
N ARG A 34 -4.50 -5.24 5.11
CA ARG A 34 -4.59 -6.31 6.11
C ARG A 34 -5.81 -6.14 7.02
N GLU A 35 -6.10 -4.93 7.48
CA GLU A 35 -7.31 -4.60 8.23
C GLU A 35 -8.56 -5.03 7.46
N TYR A 36 -8.67 -4.67 6.18
CA TYR A 36 -9.79 -5.04 5.33
C TYR A 36 -9.97 -6.57 5.18
N LEU A 37 -8.88 -7.30 4.94
CA LEU A 37 -8.93 -8.76 4.80
C LEU A 37 -9.39 -9.42 6.11
N GLN A 38 -8.89 -8.93 7.24
CA GLN A 38 -9.28 -9.41 8.57
C GLN A 38 -10.75 -9.15 8.87
N GLU A 39 -11.25 -7.93 8.59
CA GLU A 39 -12.67 -7.57 8.77
C GLU A 39 -13.62 -8.46 7.95
N ARG A 40 -13.16 -8.96 6.80
CA ARG A 40 -13.92 -9.82 5.91
C ARG A 40 -13.68 -11.32 6.13
N ASN A 41 -12.87 -11.69 7.12
CA ASN A 41 -12.45 -13.06 7.38
C ASN A 41 -11.83 -13.75 6.14
N ILE A 42 -11.08 -12.97 5.33
CA ILE A 42 -10.36 -13.45 4.16
C ILE A 42 -8.93 -13.78 4.58
N PHE A 43 -8.53 -15.04 4.40
CA PHE A 43 -7.19 -15.51 4.69
C PHE A 43 -6.38 -15.66 3.41
N LEU A 44 -5.18 -15.07 3.39
CA LEU A 44 -4.21 -15.28 2.33
C LEU A 44 -3.28 -16.43 2.72
N GLU A 45 -3.16 -17.43 1.86
CA GLU A 45 -2.31 -18.61 2.09
C GLU A 45 -0.81 -18.27 2.05
N SER A 46 -0.43 -17.31 1.20
CA SER A 46 0.95 -16.84 1.09
C SER A 46 0.98 -15.36 0.75
N GLU A 47 1.94 -14.66 1.35
CA GLU A 47 2.16 -13.24 1.13
C GLU A 47 3.61 -13.01 0.74
N VAL A 48 3.82 -12.28 -0.35
CA VAL A 48 5.13 -11.82 -0.78
C VAL A 48 5.26 -10.34 -0.43
N ASN A 49 6.21 -10.03 0.45
CA ASN A 49 6.50 -8.65 0.83
C ASN A 49 7.62 -8.09 -0.04
N LEU A 50 7.25 -7.15 -0.92
CA LEU A 50 8.19 -6.39 -1.72
C LEU A 50 8.18 -4.92 -1.29
N TYR A 51 9.37 -4.33 -1.26
CA TYR A 51 9.55 -2.92 -0.89
C TYR A 51 9.46 -1.97 -2.10
N SER A 52 9.59 -2.48 -3.33
CA SER A 52 9.54 -1.69 -4.55
C SER A 52 8.19 -1.79 -5.23
N THR A 53 7.56 -0.64 -5.50
CA THR A 53 6.31 -0.57 -6.26
C THR A 53 6.49 -1.12 -7.68
N GLU A 54 7.64 -0.88 -8.31
CA GLU A 54 7.91 -1.41 -9.66
C GLU A 54 8.07 -2.93 -9.66
N ALA A 55 8.72 -3.51 -8.64
CA ALA A 55 8.81 -4.97 -8.53
C ALA A 55 7.42 -5.60 -8.35
N ILE A 56 6.56 -4.98 -7.54
CA ILE A 56 5.16 -5.41 -7.37
C ILE A 56 4.41 -5.34 -8.70
N LYS A 57 4.56 -4.25 -9.45
CA LYS A 57 3.92 -4.08 -10.76
C LYS A 57 4.34 -5.18 -11.72
N GLN A 58 5.63 -5.52 -11.78
CA GLN A 58 6.09 -6.62 -12.64
C GLN A 58 5.46 -7.95 -12.26
N LEU A 59 5.36 -8.28 -10.96
CA LEU A 59 4.68 -9.52 -10.54
C LEU A 59 3.20 -9.56 -10.97
N VAL A 60 2.49 -8.44 -10.88
CA VAL A 60 1.09 -8.36 -11.31
C VAL A 60 0.96 -8.51 -12.83
N LYS A 61 1.86 -7.87 -13.61
CA LYS A 61 1.90 -7.97 -15.08
C LYS A 61 2.13 -9.41 -15.54
N GLU A 62 3.02 -10.13 -14.86
CA GLU A 62 3.33 -11.54 -15.12
C GLU A 62 2.27 -12.52 -14.55
N ASN A 63 1.14 -11.99 -14.06
CA ASN A 63 0.04 -12.78 -13.49
C ASN A 63 0.47 -13.66 -12.29
N LEU A 64 1.50 -13.24 -11.55
CA LEU A 64 2.04 -13.99 -10.42
C LEU A 64 1.26 -13.72 -9.12
N GLY A 65 0.44 -12.67 -9.08
CA GLY A 65 -0.39 -12.36 -7.93
C GLY A 65 -1.27 -11.11 -8.09
N ILE A 66 -1.89 -10.72 -6.98
CA ILE A 66 -2.67 -9.49 -6.85
C ILE A 66 -1.94 -8.55 -5.89
N ALA A 67 -2.09 -7.25 -6.08
CA ALA A 67 -1.48 -6.25 -5.22
C ALA A 67 -2.47 -5.16 -4.83
N TYR A 68 -2.29 -4.60 -3.63
CA TYR A 68 -2.98 -3.41 -3.18
C TYR A 68 -2.01 -2.22 -3.24
N LEU A 69 -2.23 -1.32 -4.20
CA LEU A 69 -1.38 -0.17 -4.48
C LEU A 69 -2.20 1.12 -4.63
N PRO A 70 -1.60 2.30 -4.38
CA PRO A 70 -2.24 3.57 -4.69
C PRO A 70 -2.50 3.69 -6.19
N ARG A 71 -3.67 4.20 -6.59
CA ARG A 71 -4.04 4.31 -8.01
C ARG A 71 -3.00 5.03 -8.88
N PHE A 72 -2.43 6.12 -8.36
CA PHE A 72 -1.47 6.94 -9.11
C PHE A 72 -0.19 6.17 -9.49
N THR A 73 0.17 5.08 -8.78
CA THR A 73 1.39 4.31 -9.10
C THR A 73 1.21 3.36 -10.28
N VAL A 74 -0.04 3.08 -10.67
CA VAL A 74 -0.39 2.10 -11.70
C VAL A 74 -1.28 2.69 -12.81
N GLU A 75 -1.39 4.02 -12.85
CA GLU A 75 -2.31 4.70 -13.75
C GLU A 75 -1.97 4.46 -15.23
N GLU A 76 -0.68 4.39 -15.55
CA GLU A 76 -0.19 4.08 -16.90
C GLU A 76 -0.56 2.65 -17.31
N GLU A 77 -0.35 1.66 -16.44
CA GLU A 77 -0.71 0.27 -16.70
C GLU A 77 -2.21 0.05 -16.84
N LEU A 78 -3.02 0.76 -16.06
CA LEU A 78 -4.47 0.74 -16.17
C LEU A 78 -4.93 1.34 -17.50
N LYS A 79 -4.38 2.49 -17.91
CA LYS A 79 -4.67 3.10 -19.22
C LYS A 79 -4.27 2.19 -20.38
N ALA A 80 -3.14 1.51 -20.24
CA ALA A 80 -2.64 0.56 -21.23
C ALA A 80 -3.33 -0.82 -21.19
N HIS A 81 -4.29 -1.04 -20.28
CA HIS A 81 -5.00 -2.32 -20.09
C HIS A 81 -4.07 -3.52 -19.82
N ILE A 82 -2.87 -3.26 -19.29
CA ILE A 82 -1.90 -4.31 -18.93
C ILE A 82 -2.31 -4.98 -17.61
N ILE A 83 -2.90 -4.19 -16.72
CA ILE A 83 -3.47 -4.69 -15.45
C ILE A 83 -4.92 -4.23 -15.33
N GLN A 84 -5.68 -4.91 -14.48
CA GLN A 84 -7.07 -4.56 -14.20
C GLN A 84 -7.26 -4.28 -12.71
N GLU A 85 -8.08 -3.29 -12.40
CA GLU A 85 -8.53 -3.01 -11.04
C GLU A 85 -9.60 -4.02 -10.60
N ILE A 86 -9.43 -4.57 -9.40
CA ILE A 86 -10.42 -5.45 -8.77
C ILE A 86 -11.33 -4.59 -7.89
N PRO A 87 -12.66 -4.57 -8.12
CA PRO A 87 -13.58 -3.85 -7.26
C PRO A 87 -13.52 -4.36 -5.82
N THR A 88 -13.29 -3.45 -4.86
CA THR A 88 -13.28 -3.79 -3.42
C THR A 88 -14.14 -2.82 -2.63
N ALA A 89 -14.64 -3.26 -1.48
CA ALA A 89 -15.36 -2.39 -0.55
C ALA A 89 -14.43 -1.55 0.34
N ILE A 90 -13.13 -1.48 0.01
CA ILE A 90 -12.13 -0.73 0.78
C ILE A 90 -12.43 0.76 0.64
N GLN A 91 -12.90 1.38 1.71
CA GLN A 91 -13.18 2.81 1.76
C GLN A 91 -11.87 3.59 2.00
N SER A 92 -11.03 3.67 0.98
CA SER A 92 -9.78 4.44 1.02
C SER A 92 -9.86 5.59 0.01
N LYS A 93 -10.68 6.60 0.31
CA LYS A 93 -10.88 7.67 -0.68
C LYS A 93 -9.77 8.72 -0.69
N ARG A 94 -9.14 9.05 0.45
CA ARG A 94 -8.13 10.12 0.52
C ARG A 94 -7.10 9.84 1.60
N ILE A 95 -5.82 9.74 1.21
CA ILE A 95 -4.69 9.79 2.13
C ILE A 95 -4.17 11.22 2.09
N GLY A 96 -4.18 11.89 3.23
CA GLY A 96 -3.68 13.25 3.35
C GLY A 96 -2.15 13.28 3.30
N THR A 97 -1.58 14.13 2.46
CA THR A 97 -0.14 14.41 2.46
C THR A 97 0.17 15.48 3.49
N VAL A 98 1.15 15.22 4.36
CA VAL A 98 1.65 16.20 5.33
C VAL A 98 3.05 16.62 4.92
N CYS A 99 3.28 17.94 4.87
CA CYS A 99 4.62 18.50 4.67
C CYS A 99 5.11 19.05 6.02
N THR A 100 6.19 18.48 6.56
CA THR A 100 6.77 18.88 7.85
C THR A 100 8.22 19.36 7.68
N TYR A 101 8.58 20.44 8.37
CA TYR A 101 9.96 20.92 8.48
C TYR A 101 10.22 21.43 9.90
N HIS A 102 11.49 21.45 10.31
CA HIS A 102 11.86 21.86 11.67
C HIS A 102 11.74 23.39 11.83
N LYS A 103 11.08 23.83 12.91
CA LYS A 103 10.78 25.26 13.18
C LYS A 103 12.01 26.18 13.21
N ASN A 104 13.19 25.66 13.56
CA ASN A 104 14.43 26.44 13.63
C ASN A 104 15.36 26.22 12.43
N LYS A 105 14.91 25.52 11.38
CA LYS A 105 15.70 25.33 10.17
C LYS A 105 15.53 26.55 9.28
N TRP A 106 16.63 27.21 8.90
CA TRP A 106 16.59 28.25 7.87
C TRP A 106 16.05 27.65 6.57
N ILE A 107 15.09 28.35 5.94
CA ILE A 107 14.43 27.91 4.71
C ILE A 107 15.12 28.61 3.53
N PRO A 108 15.94 27.90 2.74
CA PRO A 108 16.51 28.46 1.53
C PRO A 108 15.43 28.91 0.53
N PRO A 109 15.71 29.92 -0.32
CA PRO A 109 14.75 30.44 -1.30
C PRO A 109 14.11 29.37 -2.20
N ALA A 110 14.89 28.36 -2.63
CA ALA A 110 14.37 27.26 -3.43
C ALA A 110 13.29 26.43 -2.69
N MET A 111 13.43 26.27 -1.37
CA MET A 111 12.47 25.53 -0.55
C MET A 111 11.22 26.37 -0.30
N ASP A 112 11.33 27.70 -0.20
CA ASP A 112 10.18 28.58 -0.10
C ASP A 112 9.33 28.52 -1.38
N VAL A 113 9.96 28.59 -2.56
CA VAL A 113 9.28 28.41 -3.85
C VAL A 113 8.62 27.02 -3.92
N PHE A 114 9.31 25.96 -3.51
CA PHE A 114 8.73 24.61 -3.45
C PHE A 114 7.49 24.55 -2.54
N LEU A 115 7.55 25.17 -1.34
CA LEU A 115 6.41 25.23 -0.43
C LEU A 115 5.24 26.05 -1.00
N GLN A 116 5.53 27.13 -1.75
CA GLN A 116 4.51 27.90 -2.45
C GLN A 116 3.82 27.05 -3.53
N LEU A 117 4.58 26.31 -4.33
CA LEU A 117 4.03 25.38 -5.34
C LEU A 117 3.15 24.32 -4.70
N LEU A 118 3.62 23.67 -3.62
CA LEU A 118 2.83 22.68 -2.88
C LEU A 118 1.54 23.25 -2.28
N ARG A 119 1.52 24.55 -1.93
CA ARG A 119 0.33 25.22 -1.38
C ARG A 119 -0.64 25.65 -2.49
N ALA A 120 -0.12 26.12 -3.62
CA ALA A 120 -0.91 26.49 -4.78
C ALA A 120 -1.58 25.26 -5.42
N ASP A 121 -0.88 24.13 -5.43
CA ASP A 121 -1.38 22.84 -5.93
C ASP A 121 -2.34 22.14 -4.95
N LYS A 122 -2.72 22.77 -3.82
CA LYS A 122 -3.82 22.28 -2.97
C LYS A 122 -5.21 22.40 -3.62
N GLY A 123 -5.27 22.41 -4.95
CA GLY A 123 -6.46 22.56 -5.77
C GLY A 123 -7.39 21.35 -5.74
N SER A 124 -8.65 21.62 -5.39
CA SER A 124 -9.85 20.93 -5.89
C SER A 124 -9.97 19.44 -5.60
N VAL A 125 -10.12 19.14 -4.32
CA VAL A 125 -10.67 17.87 -3.87
C VAL A 125 -12.07 18.17 -3.30
N THR A 126 -12.96 18.60 -4.19
CA THR A 126 -14.41 18.53 -3.95
C THR A 126 -14.87 17.07 -4.02
#